data_AF-A0A9D0TFS5-F1
#
_entry.id   AF-A0A9D0TFS5-F1
#
_cell.length_a   1.000
_cell.length_b   1.000
_cell.length_c   1.000
_cell.angle_alpha   90.00
_cell.angle_beta   90.00
_cell.angle_gamma   90.00
#
_symmetry.space_group_name_H-M   'P 1'
#
loop_
_entity.id
_entity.type
_entity.pdbx_description
1 polymer ?
#
loop_
_entity_poly.entity_id
_entity_poly.type
_entity_poly.pdbx_seq_one_letter_code
_entity_poly.pdbx_strand_id
1 'polypeptide(L)'
;MIQVKTITRRWIETLLGMLLLVGSTALQAAQEDPEVEAQFQAGLEALKNDDLKTAIQTFSKILDTDPDLHRARLELALAYYRSLRYEDAEKLAQRVLDDSTTPPEVRVTILAFLAQIKRDSEQFGRKHSFTPFVMGGIMHDSNINVGPTNANIRVGDIPLSLTQGSLKRSDNAYVVNAGVDHLYQSGKRVEFGERTGMLVWQSGLSVYK
;
A
#
# COMPACT_ATOMS: atom_id res chain seq x y z
N MET A 1 -12.51 -2.24 -14.66
CA MET A 1 -12.27 -0.81 -14.33
C MET A 1 -10.77 -0.63 -14.18
N ILE A 2 -10.13 0.26 -14.95
CA ILE A 2 -8.70 0.52 -14.83
C ILE A 2 -8.51 1.54 -13.70
N GLN A 3 -7.80 1.16 -12.65
CA GLN A 3 -7.54 2.01 -11.50
C GLN A 3 -6.03 2.15 -11.33
N VAL A 4 -5.55 3.39 -11.27
CA VAL A 4 -4.19 3.70 -10.83
C VAL A 4 -4.25 3.74 -9.30
N LYS A 5 -4.03 2.58 -8.66
CA LYS A 5 -4.06 2.50 -7.21
C LYS A 5 -2.67 2.81 -6.66
N THR A 6 -2.48 4.00 -6.09
CA THR A 6 -1.36 4.26 -5.19
C THR A 6 -1.66 3.51 -3.89
N ILE A 7 -0.96 2.41 -3.65
CA ILE A 7 -1.12 1.65 -2.40
C ILE A 7 -0.36 2.42 -1.31
N THR A 8 -0.99 3.42 -0.71
CA THR A 8 -0.51 4.04 0.52
C THR A 8 -0.80 3.11 1.69
N ARG A 9 0.10 2.14 1.91
CA ARG A 9 0.12 1.29 3.11
C ARG A 9 0.67 2.11 4.28
N ARG A 10 -0.16 3.00 4.81
CA ARG A 10 0.14 4.01 5.84
C ARG A 10 0.62 3.49 7.20
N TRP A 11 0.90 2.20 7.35
CA TRP A 11 1.37 1.56 8.59
C TRP A 11 2.74 0.87 8.47
N ILE A 12 3.33 0.77 7.27
CA ILE A 12 4.67 0.17 7.07
C ILE A 12 5.77 1.25 7.04
N GLU A 13 5.41 2.49 6.71
CA GLU A 13 6.34 3.64 6.63
C GLU A 13 6.95 4.01 7.99
N THR A 14 6.27 3.73 9.10
CA THR A 14 6.71 4.12 10.45
C THR A 14 7.84 3.27 11.02
N LEU A 15 8.08 2.05 10.52
CA LEU A 15 9.14 1.18 11.05
C LEU A 15 10.44 1.21 10.23
N LEU A 16 10.38 1.44 8.92
CA LEU A 16 11.60 1.50 8.10
C LEU A 16 12.27 2.89 8.12
N GLY A 17 11.48 3.97 8.10
CA GLY A 17 12.02 5.34 8.07
C GLY A 17 12.73 5.75 9.36
N MET A 18 12.47 5.06 10.47
CA MET A 18 13.08 5.36 11.79
C MET A 18 14.31 4.49 12.11
N LEU A 19 14.51 3.35 11.42
CA LEU A 19 15.55 2.40 11.82
C LEU A 19 16.95 2.68 11.23
N LEU A 20 17.05 3.50 10.17
CA LEU A 20 18.33 3.92 9.60
C LEU A 20 18.93 5.16 10.29
N LEU A 21 18.15 5.85 11.13
CA LEU A 21 18.62 7.04 11.86
C LEU A 21 19.46 6.74 13.11
N VAL A 22 19.51 5.48 13.58
CA VAL A 22 20.17 5.14 14.87
C VAL A 22 21.63 4.66 14.69
N GLY A 23 22.10 4.44 13.46
CA GLY A 23 23.48 4.00 13.18
C GLY A 23 24.48 5.13 12.86
N SER A 24 24.02 6.38 12.77
CA SER A 24 24.79 7.51 12.23
C SER A 24 25.90 8.04 13.16
N THR A 25 26.03 7.53 14.39
CA THR A 25 27.09 7.99 15.31
C THR A 25 28.40 7.22 15.18
N ALA A 26 28.44 6.08 14.48
CA ALA A 26 29.62 5.22 14.41
C ALA A 26 30.30 5.15 13.02
N LEU A 27 29.62 5.54 11.93
CA LEU A 27 30.28 5.74 10.64
C LEU A 27 30.85 7.17 10.60
N GLN A 28 31.98 7.28 11.29
CA GLN A 28 32.89 8.40 11.43
C GLN A 28 32.70 9.57 10.44
N ALA A 29 32.52 10.75 11.01
CA ALA A 29 32.76 12.05 10.39
C ALA A 29 34.20 12.15 9.84
N ALA A 30 34.45 11.57 8.67
CA ALA A 30 35.33 12.20 7.71
C ALA A 30 34.67 13.53 7.34
N GLN A 31 35.44 14.59 7.15
CA GLN A 31 34.92 15.85 6.59
C GLN A 31 34.42 15.55 5.18
N GLU A 32 33.18 15.08 5.07
CA GLU A 32 32.50 14.96 3.81
C GLU A 32 32.37 16.38 3.23
N ASP A 33 32.56 16.46 1.91
CA ASP A 33 32.43 17.71 1.19
C ASP A 33 31.07 18.36 1.53
N PRO A 34 31.02 19.62 1.99
CA PRO A 34 29.77 20.31 2.27
C PRO A 34 28.77 20.24 1.10
N GLU A 35 29.27 20.15 -0.14
CA GLU A 35 28.42 19.95 -1.32
C GLU A 35 27.77 18.55 -1.33
N VAL A 36 28.52 17.49 -1.02
CA VAL A 36 27.99 16.12 -0.93
C VAL A 36 26.96 16.00 0.18
N GLU A 37 27.22 16.62 1.34
CA GLU A 37 26.26 16.63 2.45
C GLU A 37 24.98 17.38 2.07
N ALA A 38 25.09 18.55 1.41
CA ALA A 38 23.92 19.30 0.94
C ALA A 38 23.08 18.49 -0.08
N GLN A 39 23.73 17.79 -1.00
CA GLN A 39 23.07 16.89 -1.94
C GLN A 39 22.42 15.70 -1.22
N PHE A 40 23.08 15.13 -0.23
CA PHE A 40 22.55 14.03 0.57
C PHE A 40 21.26 14.43 1.29
N GLN A 41 21.26 15.60 1.95
CA GLN A 41 20.05 16.15 2.59
C GLN A 41 18.92 16.42 1.58
N ALA A 42 19.25 16.94 0.39
CA ALA A 42 18.26 17.11 -0.68
C ALA A 42 17.65 15.77 -1.14
N GLY A 43 18.46 14.70 -1.22
CA GLY A 43 18.00 13.35 -1.53
C GLY A 43 17.07 12.78 -0.45
N LEU A 44 17.39 13.01 0.82
CA LEU A 44 16.53 12.61 1.94
C LEU A 44 15.19 13.34 1.94
N GLU A 45 15.19 14.65 1.67
CA GLU A 45 13.95 15.42 1.58
C GLU A 45 13.10 14.95 0.38
N ALA A 46 13.71 14.62 -0.76
CA ALA A 46 13.02 14.00 -1.88
C ALA A 46 12.38 12.64 -1.50
N LEU A 47 13.10 11.77 -0.79
CA LEU A 47 12.54 10.51 -0.28
C LEU A 47 11.35 10.72 0.65
N LYS A 48 11.46 11.70 1.55
CA LYS A 48 10.39 12.05 2.49
C LYS A 48 9.14 12.56 1.78
N ASN A 49 9.31 13.30 0.68
CA ASN A 49 8.21 13.80 -0.15
C ASN A 49 7.64 12.75 -1.13
N ASP A 50 8.21 11.53 -1.14
CA ASP A 50 7.91 10.47 -2.11
C ASP A 50 8.28 10.87 -3.55
N ASP A 51 9.26 11.78 -3.69
CA ASP A 51 9.81 12.23 -4.96
C ASP A 51 10.89 11.27 -5.45
N LEU A 52 10.48 10.03 -5.75
CA LEU A 52 11.37 8.89 -5.95
C LEU A 52 12.34 9.10 -7.11
N LYS A 53 11.89 9.72 -8.20
CA LYS A 53 12.75 9.99 -9.36
C LYS A 53 13.86 10.96 -9.01
N THR A 54 13.53 12.07 -8.34
CA THR A 54 14.51 13.03 -7.85
C THR A 54 15.47 12.38 -6.85
N ALA A 55 14.97 11.61 -5.88
CA ALA A 55 15.82 10.91 -4.90
C ALA A 55 16.83 9.98 -5.59
N ILE A 56 16.38 9.15 -6.54
CA ILE A 56 17.24 8.25 -7.32
C ILE A 56 18.34 9.04 -8.03
N GLN A 57 17.99 10.13 -8.70
CA GLN A 57 18.96 10.95 -9.43
C GLN A 57 19.98 11.59 -8.49
N THR A 58 19.53 12.13 -7.36
CA THR A 58 20.40 12.80 -6.39
C THR A 58 21.39 11.82 -5.76
N PHE A 59 20.93 10.67 -5.25
CA PHE A 59 21.85 9.69 -4.67
C PHE A 59 22.75 9.03 -5.70
N SER A 60 22.30 8.84 -6.94
CA SER A 60 23.17 8.34 -8.01
C SER A 60 24.33 9.31 -8.29
N LYS A 61 24.06 10.62 -8.36
CA LYS A 61 25.11 11.64 -8.54
C LYS A 61 26.12 11.68 -7.40
N ILE A 62 25.66 11.47 -6.17
CA ILE A 62 26.55 11.37 -5.01
C ILE A 62 27.50 10.19 -5.19
N LEU A 63 26.98 9.02 -5.58
CA LEU A 63 27.79 7.81 -5.81
C LEU A 63 28.67 7.87 -7.07
N ASP A 64 28.35 8.73 -8.03
CA ASP A 64 29.25 9.02 -9.16
C ASP A 64 30.51 9.76 -8.69
N THR A 65 30.39 10.58 -7.64
CA THR A 65 31.50 11.37 -7.06
C THR A 65 32.24 10.59 -5.97
N ASP A 66 31.50 9.97 -5.06
CA ASP A 66 32.01 9.11 -3.99
C ASP A 66 31.37 7.73 -4.07
N PRO A 67 31.96 6.81 -4.85
CA PRO A 67 31.41 5.48 -5.03
C PRO A 67 31.31 4.67 -3.75
N ASP A 68 32.14 4.95 -2.72
CA ASP A 68 32.25 4.16 -1.50
C ASP A 68 31.38 4.68 -0.35
N LEU A 69 30.59 5.74 -0.59
CA LEU A 69 29.67 6.29 0.39
C LEU A 69 28.48 5.36 0.66
N HIS A 70 28.65 4.46 1.62
CA HIS A 70 27.67 3.42 1.97
C HIS A 70 26.30 3.97 2.37
N ARG A 71 26.26 5.10 3.08
CA ARG A 71 25.00 5.75 3.47
C ARG A 71 24.18 6.15 2.22
N ALA A 72 24.79 6.79 1.22
CA ALA A 72 24.10 7.17 -0.02
C ALA A 72 23.71 5.93 -0.83
N ARG A 73 24.52 4.86 -0.80
CA ARG A 73 24.20 3.60 -1.46
C ARG A 73 22.95 2.93 -0.87
N LEU A 74 22.80 2.95 0.46
CA LEU A 74 21.62 2.41 1.13
C LEU A 74 20.37 3.26 0.87
N GLU A 75 20.48 4.59 0.85
CA GLU A 75 19.36 5.46 0.51
C GLU A 75 18.92 5.32 -0.95
N LEU A 76 19.86 5.13 -1.88
CA LEU A 76 19.54 4.79 -3.27
C LEU A 76 18.83 3.42 -3.37
N ALA A 77 19.27 2.44 -2.59
CA ALA A 77 18.62 1.13 -2.51
C ALA A 77 17.16 1.27 -2.01
N LEU A 78 16.93 2.11 -1.01
CA LEU A 78 15.58 2.44 -0.51
C LEU A 78 14.74 3.13 -1.59
N ALA A 79 15.30 4.09 -2.33
CA ALA A 79 14.62 4.76 -3.43
C ALA A 79 14.24 3.78 -4.56
N TYR A 80 15.11 2.83 -4.88
CA TYR A 80 14.84 1.74 -5.81
C TYR A 80 13.76 0.78 -5.31
N TYR A 81 13.80 0.40 -4.03
CA TYR A 81 12.75 -0.42 -3.44
C TYR A 81 11.38 0.26 -3.51
N ARG A 82 11.29 1.55 -3.16
CA ARG A 82 10.05 2.33 -3.21
C ARG A 82 9.54 2.55 -4.64
N SER A 83 10.44 2.57 -5.63
CA SER A 83 10.09 2.64 -7.06
C SER A 83 9.82 1.27 -7.71
N LEU A 84 9.63 0.21 -6.90
CA LEU A 84 9.35 -1.16 -7.37
C LEU A 84 10.51 -1.75 -8.22
N ARG A 85 11.73 -1.26 -8.03
CA ARG A 85 12.98 -1.74 -8.66
C ARG A 85 13.72 -2.66 -7.71
N TYR A 86 13.09 -3.80 -7.39
CA TYR A 86 13.58 -4.71 -6.36
C TYR A 86 14.97 -5.28 -6.66
N GLU A 87 15.27 -5.65 -7.92
CA GLU A 87 16.58 -6.21 -8.24
C GLU A 87 17.71 -5.17 -8.07
N ASP A 88 17.44 -3.90 -8.36
CA ASP A 88 18.43 -2.83 -8.21
C ASP A 88 18.65 -2.50 -6.74
N ALA A 89 17.57 -2.46 -5.95
CA ALA A 89 17.65 -2.28 -4.50
C ALA A 89 18.46 -3.40 -3.83
N GLU A 90 18.19 -4.66 -4.19
CA GLU A 90 18.87 -5.83 -3.67
C GLU A 90 20.38 -5.77 -3.94
N LYS A 91 20.78 -5.48 -5.19
CA LYS A 91 22.20 -5.36 -5.57
C LYS A 91 22.95 -4.31 -4.75
N LEU A 92 22.35 -3.13 -4.56
CA LEU A 92 22.99 -2.05 -3.81
C LEU A 92 23.11 -2.37 -2.32
N ALA A 93 22.05 -2.91 -1.71
CA ALA A 93 22.06 -3.33 -0.32
C ALA A 93 23.06 -4.47 -0.07
N GLN A 94 23.09 -5.47 -0.96
CA GLN A 94 24.02 -6.59 -0.87
C GLN A 94 25.47 -6.12 -0.96
N ARG A 95 25.78 -5.14 -1.82
CA ARG A 95 27.13 -4.58 -1.93
C ARG A 95 27.62 -3.96 -0.61
N VAL A 96 26.75 -3.31 0.15
CA VAL A 96 27.11 -2.77 1.49
C VAL A 96 27.24 -3.91 2.51
N LEU A 97 26.39 -4.93 2.44
CA LEU A 97 26.48 -6.09 3.33
C LEU A 97 27.77 -6.90 3.14
N ASP A 98 28.24 -7.02 1.90
CA ASP A 98 29.44 -7.77 1.55
C ASP A 98 30.74 -7.04 1.93
N ASP A 99 30.67 -5.74 2.21
CA ASP A 99 31.83 -4.97 2.66
C ASP A 99 32.24 -5.36 4.09
N SER A 100 33.50 -5.75 4.24
CA SER A 100 34.11 -6.14 5.52
C SER A 100 34.11 -5.03 6.58
N THR A 101 34.05 -3.77 6.18
CA THR A 101 34.05 -2.60 7.06
C THR A 101 32.67 -2.27 7.62
N THR A 102 31.60 -2.88 7.08
CA THR A 102 30.23 -2.64 7.53
C THR A 102 30.02 -3.16 8.96
N PRO A 103 29.66 -2.27 9.92
CA PRO A 103 29.49 -2.65 11.31
C PRO A 103 28.39 -3.71 11.53
N PRO A 104 28.52 -4.59 12.54
CA PRO A 104 27.56 -5.66 12.81
C PRO A 104 26.10 -5.18 12.93
N GLU A 105 25.86 -4.05 13.57
CA GLU A 105 24.55 -3.42 13.74
C GLU A 105 23.93 -3.01 12.39
N VAL A 106 24.73 -2.46 11.47
CA VAL A 106 24.29 -2.08 10.13
C VAL A 106 23.99 -3.33 9.30
N ARG A 107 24.79 -4.40 9.44
CA ARG A 107 24.55 -5.68 8.76
C ARG A 107 23.19 -6.27 9.11
N VAL A 108 22.78 -6.24 10.38
CA VAL A 108 21.46 -6.73 10.82
C VAL A 108 20.33 -5.95 10.14
N THR A 109 20.44 -4.62 10.08
CA THR A 109 19.46 -3.77 9.40
C THR A 109 19.39 -4.07 7.90
N ILE A 110 20.54 -4.24 7.24
CA ILE A 110 20.57 -4.58 5.80
C ILE A 110 19.96 -5.96 5.54
N LEU A 111 20.23 -6.96 6.38
CA LEU A 111 19.61 -8.29 6.27
C LEU A 111 18.09 -8.22 6.40
N ALA A 112 17.57 -7.42 7.34
CA ALA A 112 16.13 -7.19 7.48
C ALA A 112 15.56 -6.51 6.23
N PHE A 113 16.27 -5.54 5.66
CA PHE A 113 15.87 -4.87 4.43
C PHE A 113 15.88 -5.80 3.21
N LEU A 114 16.90 -6.64 3.05
CA LEU A 114 16.96 -7.66 1.99
C LEU A 114 15.83 -8.68 2.12
N ALA A 115 15.51 -9.13 3.34
CA ALA A 115 14.37 -10.00 3.58
C ALA A 115 13.04 -9.33 3.18
N GLN A 116 12.90 -8.03 3.42
CA GLN A 116 11.75 -7.24 2.96
C GLN A 116 11.69 -7.19 1.43
N ILE A 117 12.79 -6.83 0.76
CA ILE A 117 12.87 -6.78 -0.71
C ILE A 117 12.46 -8.12 -1.31
N LYS A 118 12.98 -9.23 -0.78
CA LYS A 118 12.65 -10.57 -1.27
C LYS A 118 11.16 -10.89 -1.13
N ARG A 119 10.58 -10.67 0.06
CA ARG A 119 9.15 -10.92 0.30
C ARG A 119 8.27 -10.10 -0.66
N ASP A 120 8.59 -8.82 -0.83
CA ASP A 120 7.80 -7.94 -1.67
C ASP A 120 7.99 -8.25 -3.15
N SER A 121 9.22 -8.53 -3.60
CA SER A 121 9.50 -8.99 -4.97
C SER A 121 8.70 -10.25 -5.33
N GLU A 122 8.64 -11.23 -4.43
CA GLU A 122 7.81 -12.43 -4.62
C GLU A 122 6.31 -12.10 -4.66
N GLN A 123 5.83 -11.21 -3.79
CA GLN A 123 4.42 -10.80 -3.75
C GLN A 123 4.02 -10.04 -5.02
N PHE A 124 4.81 -9.07 -5.46
CA PHE A 124 4.55 -8.25 -6.65
C PHE A 124 4.90 -8.98 -7.96
N GLY A 125 5.70 -10.04 -7.90
CA GLY A 125 5.95 -10.94 -9.02
C GLY A 125 4.76 -11.86 -9.35
N ARG A 126 3.83 -12.09 -8.39
CA ARG A 126 2.65 -12.95 -8.61
C ARG A 126 1.61 -12.28 -9.49
N LYS A 127 1.64 -12.53 -10.80
CA LYS A 127 0.70 -11.92 -11.75
C LYS A 127 -0.78 -12.03 -11.38
N HIS A 128 -1.19 -13.11 -10.71
CA HIS A 128 -2.59 -13.31 -10.31
C HIS A 128 -2.71 -13.60 -8.82
N SER A 129 -3.67 -12.94 -8.17
CA SER A 129 -4.10 -13.24 -6.80
C SER A 129 -5.61 -13.41 -6.77
N PHE A 130 -6.07 -14.43 -6.05
CA PHE A 130 -7.49 -14.71 -5.85
C PHE A 130 -7.81 -14.66 -4.35
N THR A 131 -8.81 -13.86 -3.98
CA THR A 131 -9.22 -13.67 -2.59
C THR A 131 -10.68 -14.09 -2.43
N PRO A 132 -10.96 -15.26 -1.84
CA PRO A 132 -12.33 -15.66 -1.54
C PRO A 132 -12.88 -14.87 -0.35
N PHE A 133 -14.17 -14.60 -0.35
CA PHE A 133 -14.85 -13.93 0.76
C PHE A 133 -16.28 -14.45 0.95
N VAL A 134 -16.76 -14.32 2.19
CA VAL A 134 -18.14 -14.59 2.59
C VAL A 134 -18.58 -13.48 3.55
N MET A 135 -19.75 -12.91 3.33
CA MET A 135 -20.35 -11.86 4.15
C MET A 135 -21.79 -12.21 4.46
N GLY A 136 -22.23 -11.99 5.70
CA GLY A 136 -23.60 -12.21 6.14
C GLY A 136 -24.14 -10.98 6.86
N GLY A 137 -25.43 -10.69 6.69
CA GLY A 137 -26.13 -9.62 7.39
C GLY A 137 -27.52 -10.05 7.82
N ILE A 138 -27.99 -9.51 8.94
CA ILE A 138 -29.38 -9.61 9.39
C ILE A 138 -30.00 -8.21 9.34
N MET A 139 -31.26 -8.14 8.94
CA MET A 139 -32.01 -6.89 8.84
C MET A 139 -33.35 -7.08 9.51
N HIS A 140 -33.79 -6.08 10.26
CA HIS A 140 -35.12 -6.02 10.83
C HIS A 140 -35.84 -4.82 10.21
N ASP A 141 -36.95 -5.07 9.53
CA ASP A 141 -37.82 -4.02 9.02
C ASP A 141 -39.11 -4.00 9.85
N SER A 142 -39.43 -2.84 10.42
CA SER A 142 -40.63 -2.66 11.23
C SER A 142 -41.89 -2.45 10.39
N ASN A 143 -41.79 -2.17 9.08
CA ASN A 143 -42.94 -1.97 8.18
C ASN A 143 -42.61 -2.24 6.69
N ILE A 144 -42.48 -3.51 6.30
CA ILE A 144 -42.05 -3.91 4.95
C ILE A 144 -43.04 -3.52 3.83
N ASN A 145 -44.33 -3.38 4.14
CA ASN A 145 -45.37 -3.02 3.18
C ASN A 145 -45.80 -1.55 3.26
N VAL A 146 -45.13 -0.74 4.10
CA VAL A 146 -45.46 0.68 4.34
C VAL A 146 -46.95 0.87 4.68
N GLY A 147 -47.54 -0.13 5.35
CA GLY A 147 -48.97 -0.16 5.66
C GLY A 147 -49.31 0.74 6.85
N PRO A 148 -50.55 1.29 6.92
CA PRO A 148 -51.04 1.94 8.12
C PRO A 148 -51.23 0.93 9.26
N THR A 149 -51.16 1.41 10.50
CA THR A 149 -51.38 0.57 11.69
C THR A 149 -52.85 0.18 11.87
N ASN A 150 -53.78 0.97 11.32
CA ASN A 150 -55.22 0.80 11.51
C ASN A 150 -55.90 0.31 10.22
N ALA A 151 -56.81 -0.65 10.36
CA ALA A 151 -57.55 -1.23 9.22
C ALA A 151 -58.62 -0.29 8.67
N ASN A 152 -59.15 0.61 9.49
CA ASN A 152 -60.21 1.50 9.07
C ASN A 152 -59.62 2.85 8.70
N ILE A 153 -59.71 3.20 7.43
CA ILE A 153 -59.28 4.49 6.89
C ILE A 153 -60.48 5.16 6.20
N ARG A 154 -60.47 6.50 6.15
CA ARG A 154 -61.47 7.28 5.42
C ARG A 154 -60.79 8.00 4.26
N VAL A 155 -61.38 7.88 3.07
CA VAL A 155 -61.00 8.69 1.90
C VAL A 155 -62.18 9.59 1.58
N GLY A 156 -62.12 10.85 2.02
CA GLY A 156 -63.30 11.71 2.08
C GLY A 156 -64.36 11.14 3.05
N ASP A 157 -65.60 10.99 2.58
CA ASP A 157 -66.72 10.46 3.37
C ASP A 157 -66.91 8.95 3.27
N ILE A 158 -66.07 8.25 2.50
CA ILE A 158 -66.20 6.81 2.29
C ILE A 158 -65.34 6.07 3.32
N PRO A 159 -65.94 5.27 4.23
CA PRO A 159 -65.18 4.39 5.10
C PRO A 159 -64.71 3.15 4.32
N LEU A 160 -63.41 2.88 4.39
CA LEU A 160 -62.81 1.67 3.82
C LEU A 160 -62.18 0.84 4.94
N SER A 161 -62.37 -0.48 4.87
CA SER A 161 -61.70 -1.43 5.75
C SER A 161 -60.66 -2.19 4.95
N LEU A 162 -59.40 -2.06 5.36
CA LEU A 162 -58.25 -2.68 4.73
C LEU A 162 -58.16 -4.15 5.12
N THR A 163 -57.67 -4.96 4.18
CA THR A 163 -57.34 -6.36 4.46
C THR A 163 -56.10 -6.43 5.35
N GLN A 164 -55.95 -7.54 6.09
CA GLN A 164 -54.79 -7.76 6.97
C GLN A 164 -53.44 -7.66 6.23
N GLY A 165 -53.38 -8.00 4.93
CA GLY A 165 -52.16 -7.86 4.12
C GLY A 165 -51.75 -6.41 3.82
N SER A 166 -52.66 -5.45 4.02
CA SER A 166 -52.42 -4.01 3.80
C SER A 166 -52.03 -3.26 5.08
N LEU A 167 -52.02 -3.93 6.24
CA LEU A 167 -51.63 -3.35 7.52
C LEU A 167 -50.13 -3.42 7.76
N LYS A 168 -49.60 -2.53 8.61
CA LYS A 168 -48.19 -2.53 9.03
C LYS A 168 -47.71 -3.94 9.38
N ARG A 169 -46.69 -4.42 8.66
CA ARG A 169 -46.09 -5.74 8.88
C ARG A 169 -44.59 -5.62 9.13
N SER A 170 -44.12 -6.17 10.24
CA SER A 170 -42.69 -6.30 10.52
C SER A 170 -42.17 -7.63 9.97
N ASP A 171 -40.92 -7.62 9.49
CA ASP A 171 -40.26 -8.82 9.00
C ASP A 171 -38.75 -8.78 9.29
N ASN A 172 -38.15 -9.97 9.31
CA ASN A 172 -36.70 -10.14 9.42
C ASN A 172 -36.16 -10.65 8.09
N ALA A 173 -35.07 -10.09 7.62
CA ALA A 173 -34.33 -10.60 6.48
C ALA A 173 -32.91 -11.00 6.90
N TYR A 174 -32.34 -11.94 6.17
CA TYR A 174 -30.92 -12.20 6.19
C TYR A 174 -30.41 -12.11 4.76
N VAL A 175 -29.15 -11.73 4.62
CA VAL A 175 -28.44 -11.73 3.34
C VAL A 175 -27.14 -12.48 3.54
N VAL A 176 -26.83 -13.40 2.64
CA VAL A 176 -25.53 -14.07 2.54
C VAL A 176 -24.95 -13.77 1.17
N ASN A 177 -23.74 -13.23 1.14
CA ASN A 177 -22.98 -13.00 -0.08
C ASN A 177 -21.67 -13.80 -0.01
N ALA A 178 -21.35 -14.52 -1.08
CA ALA A 178 -20.08 -15.23 -1.20
C ALA A 178 -19.48 -14.94 -2.57
N GLY A 179 -18.15 -14.82 -2.65
CA GLY A 179 -17.49 -14.47 -3.88
C GLY A 179 -15.99 -14.69 -3.88
N VAL A 180 -15.38 -14.32 -5.00
CA VAL A 180 -13.94 -14.31 -5.20
C VAL A 180 -13.54 -13.03 -5.93
N ASP A 181 -12.55 -12.34 -5.40
CA ASP A 181 -11.87 -11.24 -6.08
C ASP A 181 -10.63 -11.76 -6.79
N HIS A 182 -10.41 -11.29 -8.01
CA HIS A 182 -9.21 -11.54 -8.81
C HIS A 182 -8.45 -10.25 -9.07
N LEU A 183 -7.19 -10.21 -8.65
CA LEU A 183 -6.25 -9.14 -8.96
C LEU A 183 -5.21 -9.67 -9.96
N TYR A 184 -5.17 -9.05 -11.13
CA TYR A 184 -4.09 -9.20 -12.09
C TYR A 184 -3.12 -8.02 -12.00
N GLN A 185 -1.84 -8.30 -11.82
CA GLN A 185 -0.77 -7.30 -11.88
C GLN A 185 0.09 -7.52 -13.11
N SER A 186 0.28 -6.45 -13.90
CA SER A 186 0.96 -6.54 -15.19
C SER A 186 2.48 -6.73 -15.08
N GLY A 187 3.07 -6.42 -13.91
CA GLY A 187 4.52 -6.29 -13.73
C GLY A 187 5.13 -5.07 -14.41
N LYS A 188 4.36 -4.29 -15.19
CA LYS A 188 4.87 -3.11 -15.88
C LYS A 188 4.79 -1.90 -14.96
N ARG A 189 5.96 -1.36 -14.63
CA ARG A 189 6.11 -0.08 -13.92
C ARG A 189 5.71 1.06 -14.82
N VAL A 190 5.04 2.06 -14.25
CA VAL A 190 4.67 3.30 -14.92
C VAL A 190 5.09 4.45 -14.02
N GLU A 191 5.84 5.37 -14.58
CA GLU A 191 6.25 6.60 -13.90
C GLU A 191 5.21 7.70 -14.18
N PHE A 192 4.83 8.44 -13.15
CA PHE A 192 3.96 9.59 -13.25
C PHE A 192 4.53 10.73 -12.40
N GLY A 193 5.17 11.69 -13.07
CA GLY A 193 5.95 12.72 -12.40
C GLY A 193 7.08 12.11 -11.58
N GLU A 194 7.05 12.33 -10.28
CA GLU A 194 8.06 11.83 -9.34
C GLU A 194 7.75 10.43 -8.78
N ARG A 195 6.56 9.89 -9.04
CA ARG A 195 6.10 8.63 -8.45
C ARG A 195 6.17 7.48 -9.44
N THR A 196 6.36 6.28 -8.90
CA THR A 196 6.28 5.03 -9.67
C THR A 196 5.09 4.19 -9.19
N GLY A 197 4.33 3.66 -10.13
CA GLY A 197 3.24 2.73 -9.88
C GLY A 197 3.31 1.51 -10.80
N MET A 198 2.33 0.62 -10.68
CA MET A 198 2.17 -0.54 -11.55
C MET A 198 0.73 -0.61 -12.07
N LEU A 199 0.57 -1.05 -13.32
CA LEU A 199 -0.76 -1.31 -13.86
C LEU A 199 -1.34 -2.59 -13.27
N VAL A 200 -2.51 -2.46 -12.66
CA VAL A 200 -3.29 -3.56 -12.08
C VAL A 200 -4.70 -3.58 -12.65
N TRP A 201 -5.25 -4.79 -12.77
CA TRP A 201 -6.63 -5.04 -13.17
C TRP A 201 -7.32 -5.85 -12.09
N GLN A 202 -8.45 -5.36 -11.59
CA GLN A 202 -9.25 -6.05 -10.59
C GLN A 202 -10.60 -6.45 -11.18
N SER A 203 -11.01 -7.68 -10.91
CA SER A 203 -12.33 -8.22 -11.22
C SER A 203 -12.84 -9.05 -10.04
N GLY A 204 -14.14 -9.32 -9.98
CA GLY A 204 -14.71 -10.11 -8.91
C GLY A 204 -16.00 -10.78 -9.36
N LEU A 205 -16.32 -11.90 -8.74
CA LEU A 205 -17.57 -12.64 -8.95
C LEU A 205 -18.18 -12.92 -7.58
N SER A 206 -19.47 -12.60 -7.41
CA SER A 206 -20.19 -12.93 -6.17
C SER A 206 -21.60 -13.43 -6.47
N VAL A 207 -22.12 -14.25 -5.55
CA VAL A 207 -23.49 -14.74 -5.51
C VAL A 207 -24.08 -14.31 -4.18
N TYR A 208 -25.32 -13.83 -4.19
CA TYR A 208 -26.05 -13.44 -2.99
C TYR A 208 -27.34 -14.25 -2.85
N LYS A 209 -27.76 -14.46 -1.60
CA LYS A 209 -29.03 -15.07 -1.23
C LYS A 209 -29.66 -14.28 -0.09
#